data_AF-A0A660QDB8-F1
#
_entry.id   AF-A0A660QDB8-F1
#
_cell.length_a   1.000
_cell.length_b   1.000
_cell.length_c   1.000
_cell.angle_alpha   90.00
_cell.angle_beta   90.00
_cell.angle_gamma   90.00
#
_symmetry.space_group_name_H-M   'P 1'
#
loop_
_entity.id
_entity.type
_entity.pdbx_description
1 polymer ?
#
loop_
_entity_poly.entity_id
_entity_poly.type
_entity_poly.pdbx_seq_one_letter_code
_entity_poly.pdbx_strand_id
1 'polypeptide(L)'
;MSGKIPILRMSGIKKHFPGVTALDGVDIEVYEGEVLAILGENGAGKSTLLNILNGVLPADSGQIFFRGKDVAIRNPHDAQKLGIAFIPQELALIGPLTVQENMFLSREFCKHLGIDWQKMREQSRKYHEILGV
;
A
#
# COMPACT_ATOMS: atom_id res chain seq x y z
N MET A 1 -26.91 13.90 -8.31
CA MET A 1 -26.04 13.26 -7.30
C MET A 1 -24.62 13.31 -7.85
N SER A 2 -23.72 14.07 -7.25
CA SER A 2 -22.41 14.36 -7.84
C SER A 2 -21.56 13.08 -7.92
N GLY A 3 -21.29 12.62 -9.14
CA GLY A 3 -20.53 11.40 -9.45
C GLY A 3 -19.05 11.53 -9.08
N LYS A 4 -18.73 11.37 -7.80
CA LYS A 4 -17.35 11.22 -7.35
C LYS A 4 -16.88 9.81 -7.69
N ILE A 5 -15.67 9.71 -8.24
CA ILE A 5 -15.01 8.44 -8.52
C ILE A 5 -14.22 8.06 -7.26
N PRO A 6 -14.36 6.85 -6.70
CA PRO A 6 -13.52 6.38 -5.61
C PRO A 6 -12.03 6.45 -6.00
N ILE A 7 -11.18 6.89 -5.06
CA ILE A 7 -9.72 6.78 -5.26
C ILE A 7 -9.29 5.32 -5.27
N LEU A 8 -9.96 4.48 -4.47
CA LEU A 8 -9.79 3.04 -4.44
C LEU A 8 -11.18 2.38 -4.45
N ARG A 9 -11.35 1.37 -5.30
CA ARG A 9 -12.48 0.46 -5.25
C ARG A 9 -12.00 -0.97 -5.40
N MET A 10 -12.39 -1.85 -4.50
CA MET A 10 -12.22 -3.29 -4.65
C MET A 10 -13.60 -3.89 -4.78
N SER A 11 -13.85 -4.72 -5.79
CA SER A 11 -15.18 -5.25 -6.06
C SER A 11 -15.18 -6.77 -6.20
N GLY A 12 -16.09 -7.42 -5.47
CA GLY A 12 -16.26 -8.87 -5.48
C GLY A 12 -15.00 -9.65 -5.12
N ILE A 13 -14.16 -9.13 -4.22
CA ILE A 13 -12.87 -9.76 -3.89
C ILE A 13 -13.11 -11.06 -3.14
N LYS A 14 -12.55 -12.16 -3.66
CA LYS A 14 -12.59 -13.47 -3.01
C LYS A 14 -11.19 -13.98 -2.72
N LYS A 15 -11.06 -14.66 -1.59
CA LYS A 15 -9.86 -15.39 -1.22
C LYS A 15 -10.18 -16.62 -0.39
N HIS A 16 -9.69 -17.75 -0.85
CA HIS A 16 -9.79 -19.05 -0.22
C HIS A 16 -8.39 -19.57 0.09
N PHE A 17 -8.26 -20.19 1.26
CA PHE A 17 -7.14 -21.03 1.61
C PHE A 17 -7.69 -22.45 1.86
N PRO A 18 -6.83 -23.49 1.87
CA PRO A 18 -7.29 -24.84 2.18
C PRO A 18 -8.08 -24.88 3.50
N GLY A 19 -9.36 -25.25 3.40
CA GLY A 19 -10.27 -25.37 4.55
C GLY A 19 -10.86 -24.06 5.10
N VAL A 20 -10.58 -22.89 4.50
CA VAL A 20 -11.14 -21.61 4.97
C VAL A 20 -11.38 -20.61 3.84
N THR A 21 -12.57 -20.02 3.82
CA THR A 21 -12.87 -18.84 3.00
C THR A 21 -12.49 -17.59 3.78
N ALA A 22 -11.40 -16.93 3.38
CA ALA A 22 -10.92 -15.73 4.06
C ALA A 22 -11.65 -14.47 3.61
N LEU A 23 -12.07 -14.40 2.34
CA LEU A 23 -12.88 -13.31 1.78
C LEU A 23 -13.93 -13.91 0.83
N ASP A 24 -15.20 -13.52 0.99
CA ASP A 24 -16.30 -13.97 0.13
C ASP A 24 -17.05 -12.80 -0.51
N GLY A 25 -16.46 -12.25 -1.57
CA GLY A 25 -17.11 -11.22 -2.39
C GLY A 25 -17.12 -9.86 -1.72
N VAL A 26 -15.97 -9.44 -1.18
CA VAL A 26 -15.84 -8.17 -0.48
C VAL A 26 -15.83 -7.00 -1.47
N ASP A 27 -16.70 -6.03 -1.23
CA ASP A 27 -16.75 -4.74 -1.91
C ASP A 27 -16.35 -3.62 -0.95
N ILE A 28 -15.37 -2.81 -1.32
CA ILE A 28 -15.00 -1.58 -0.59
C ILE A 28 -14.77 -0.42 -1.56
N GLU A 29 -15.10 0.78 -1.12
CA GLU A 29 -14.81 2.03 -1.79
C GLU A 29 -14.20 3.01 -0.80
N VAL A 30 -13.19 3.75 -1.24
CA VAL A 30 -12.57 4.85 -0.50
C VAL A 30 -12.50 6.04 -1.44
N TYR A 31 -12.92 7.21 -0.98
CA TYR A 31 -12.83 8.46 -1.73
C TYR A 31 -11.65 9.30 -1.28
N GLU A 32 -11.24 10.24 -2.12
CA GLU A 32 -10.12 11.14 -1.81
C GLU A 32 -10.40 11.97 -0.55
N GLY A 33 -9.44 11.97 0.37
CA GLY A 33 -9.55 12.63 1.68
C GLY A 33 -10.29 11.84 2.76
N GLU A 34 -10.77 10.63 2.46
CA GLU A 34 -11.46 9.79 3.44
C GLU A 34 -10.50 8.88 4.21
N VAL A 35 -10.91 8.57 5.44
CA VAL A 35 -10.28 7.56 6.29
C VAL A 35 -11.27 6.41 6.46
N LEU A 36 -10.94 5.25 5.88
CA LEU A 36 -11.72 4.02 6.04
C LEU A 36 -11.11 3.15 7.14
N ALA A 37 -11.91 2.79 8.14
CA ALA A 37 -11.54 1.81 9.15
C ALA A 37 -12.18 0.44 8.83
N ILE A 38 -11.37 -0.61 8.74
CA ILE A 38 -11.83 -1.99 8.58
C ILE A 38 -11.76 -2.68 9.93
N LEU A 39 -12.91 -3.03 10.50
CA LEU A 39 -13.06 -3.62 11.82
C LEU A 39 -13.64 -5.03 11.72
N GLY A 40 -13.37 -5.85 12.74
CA GLY A 40 -13.82 -7.24 12.80
C GLY A 40 -12.89 -8.08 13.67
N GLU A 41 -13.33 -9.28 14.04
CA GLU A 41 -12.56 -10.20 14.89
C GLU A 41 -11.29 -10.71 14.20
N ASN A 42 -10.40 -11.32 14.99
CA ASN A 42 -9.24 -12.02 14.43
C ASN A 42 -9.72 -13.17 13.54
N GLY A 43 -9.15 -13.27 12.34
CA GLY A 43 -9.59 -14.24 11.33
C GLY A 43 -10.69 -13.74 10.38
N ALA A 44 -11.28 -12.56 10.59
CA ALA A 44 -12.32 -12.00 9.69
C ALA A 44 -11.82 -11.55 8.30
N GLY A 45 -10.59 -11.90 7.90
CA GLY A 45 -10.05 -11.58 6.56
C GLY A 45 -9.46 -10.18 6.38
N LYS A 46 -9.45 -9.32 7.40
CA LYS A 46 -8.94 -7.93 7.31
C LYS A 46 -7.51 -7.85 6.74
N SER A 47 -6.57 -8.57 7.35
CA SER A 47 -5.18 -8.61 6.88
C SER A 47 -5.05 -9.27 5.51
N THR A 48 -5.91 -10.23 5.18
CA THR A 48 -5.95 -10.85 3.86
C THR A 48 -6.34 -9.83 2.78
N LEU A 49 -7.36 -9.02 3.03
CA LEU A 49 -7.80 -7.96 2.12
C LEU A 49 -6.68 -6.93 1.89
N LEU A 50 -6.03 -6.48 2.97
CA LEU A 50 -4.92 -5.53 2.89
C LEU A 50 -3.70 -6.12 2.17
N ASN A 51 -3.38 -7.39 2.40
CA ASN A 51 -2.30 -8.08 1.70
C ASN A 51 -2.58 -8.25 0.20
N ILE A 52 -3.85 -8.41 -0.19
CA ILE A 52 -4.25 -8.40 -1.60
C ILE A 52 -4.04 -7.01 -2.21
N LEU A 53 -4.49 -5.95 -1.54
CA LEU A 53 -4.29 -4.58 -1.99
C LEU A 53 -2.81 -4.20 -2.09
N ASN A 54 -1.97 -4.72 -1.19
CA ASN A 54 -0.52 -4.54 -1.21
C ASN A 54 0.20 -5.51 -2.17
N GLY A 55 -0.50 -6.38 -2.90
CA GLY A 55 0.10 -7.33 -3.84
C GLY A 55 0.94 -8.44 -3.19
N VAL A 56 0.86 -8.63 -1.87
CA VAL A 56 1.52 -9.74 -1.16
C VAL A 56 0.81 -11.06 -1.44
N LEU A 57 -0.52 -11.01 -1.60
CA LEU A 57 -1.35 -12.16 -1.94
C LEU A 57 -2.16 -11.86 -3.20
N PRO A 58 -2.32 -12.81 -4.13
CA PRO A 58 -3.29 -12.67 -5.20
C PRO A 58 -4.71 -12.90 -4.67
N ALA A 59 -5.68 -12.13 -5.15
CA ALA A 59 -7.09 -12.51 -5.05
C ALA A 59 -7.40 -13.71 -5.94
N ASP A 60 -8.37 -14.54 -5.56
CA ASP A 60 -8.83 -15.64 -6.42
C ASP A 60 -9.85 -15.14 -7.45
N SER A 61 -10.61 -14.10 -7.11
CA SER A 61 -11.51 -13.39 -8.03
C SER A 61 -11.77 -11.96 -7.57
N GLY A 62 -12.40 -11.17 -8.43
CA GLY A 62 -12.75 -9.76 -8.20
C GLY A 62 -11.82 -8.80 -8.95
N GLN A 63 -12.08 -7.50 -8.81
CA GLN A 63 -11.34 -6.44 -9.50
C GLN A 63 -10.94 -5.33 -8.55
N ILE A 64 -9.78 -4.72 -8.80
CA ILE A 64 -9.29 -3.57 -8.05
C ILE A 64 -9.19 -2.39 -9.02
N PHE A 65 -9.78 -1.27 -8.64
CA PHE A 65 -9.71 -0.02 -9.37
C PHE A 65 -8.99 1.02 -8.53
N PHE A 66 -8.05 1.73 -9.14
CA PHE A 66 -7.38 2.87 -8.53
C PHE A 66 -7.58 4.09 -9.42
N ARG A 67 -8.16 5.16 -8.85
CA ARG A 67 -8.57 6.38 -9.57
C ARG A 67 -9.41 6.08 -10.82
N GLY A 68 -10.36 5.15 -10.67
CA GLY A 68 -11.27 4.71 -11.73
C GLY A 68 -10.69 3.81 -12.81
N LYS A 69 -9.41 3.42 -12.72
CA LYS A 69 -8.77 2.49 -13.68
C LYS A 69 -8.63 1.11 -13.06
N ASP A 70 -8.98 0.06 -13.81
CA ASP A 70 -8.68 -1.32 -13.43
C ASP A 70 -7.15 -1.50 -13.33
N VAL A 71 -6.68 -2.06 -12.23
CA VAL A 71 -5.26 -2.25 -11.94
C VAL A 71 -4.97 -3.69 -11.52
N ALA A 72 -3.91 -4.25 -12.08
CA ALA A 72 -3.34 -5.51 -11.62
C ALA A 72 -2.17 -5.23 -10.67
N ILE A 73 -2.36 -5.55 -9.39
CA ILE A 73 -1.32 -5.43 -8.35
C ILE A 73 -0.78 -6.83 -8.07
N ARG A 74 0.40 -7.16 -8.59
CA ARG A 74 0.97 -8.52 -8.48
C ARG A 74 2.05 -8.65 -7.42
N ASN A 75 2.58 -7.52 -6.97
CA ASN A 75 3.61 -7.43 -5.95
C ASN A 75 3.55 -6.05 -5.27
N PRO A 76 4.19 -5.87 -4.09
CA PRO A 76 4.21 -4.59 -3.40
C PRO A 76 4.79 -3.42 -4.19
N HIS A 77 5.71 -3.69 -5.12
CA HIS A 77 6.29 -2.65 -5.96
C HIS A 77 5.30 -2.12 -7.01
N ASP A 78 4.35 -2.94 -7.48
CA ASP A 78 3.24 -2.49 -8.33
C ASP A 78 2.30 -1.54 -7.55
N ALA A 79 1.94 -1.90 -6.31
CA ALA A 79 1.12 -1.06 -5.44
C ALA A 79 1.80 0.30 -5.19
N GLN A 80 3.10 0.26 -4.89
CA GLN A 80 3.91 1.46 -4.67
C GLN A 80 3.94 2.38 -5.89
N LYS A 81 4.09 1.82 -7.11
CA LYS A 81 4.06 2.60 -8.36
C LYS A 81 2.73 3.30 -8.60
N LEU A 82 1.62 2.74 -8.12
CA LEU A 82 0.31 3.38 -8.15
C LEU A 82 0.18 4.51 -7.12
N GLY A 83 1.10 4.60 -6.16
CA GLY A 83 1.03 5.53 -5.04
C GLY A 83 0.31 4.96 -3.81
N ILE A 84 0.13 3.64 -3.76
CA ILE A 84 -0.42 2.94 -2.59
C ILE A 84 0.76 2.60 -1.66
N ALA A 85 0.76 3.18 -0.48
CA ALA A 85 1.76 2.90 0.55
C ALA A 85 1.17 1.95 1.61
N PHE A 86 1.97 0.99 2.04
CA PHE A 86 1.60 0.05 3.10
C PHE A 86 2.53 0.21 4.30
N ILE A 87 1.96 0.26 5.50
CA ILE A 87 2.69 0.31 6.75
C ILE A 87 2.39 -1.01 7.48
N PRO A 88 3.38 -1.91 7.65
CA PRO A 88 3.17 -3.15 8.37
C PRO A 88 2.92 -2.90 9.86
N GLN A 89 2.26 -3.86 10.52
CA GLN A 89 1.94 -3.79 11.96
C GLN A 89 3.21 -3.75 12.83
N GLU A 90 4.25 -4.48 12.42
CA GLU A 90 5.56 -4.44 13.07
C GLU A 90 6.49 -3.48 12.33
N LEU A 91 7.31 -2.74 13.11
CA LEU A 91 8.27 -1.79 12.55
C LEU A 91 9.36 -2.53 11.76
N ALA A 92 9.31 -2.40 10.44
CA ALA A 92 10.31 -2.97 9.53
C ALA A 92 11.52 -2.02 9.35
N LEU A 93 12.14 -1.60 10.46
CA LEU A 93 13.35 -0.75 10.44
C LEU A 93 14.62 -1.59 10.47
N ILE A 94 15.63 -1.17 9.72
CA ILE A 94 16.96 -1.78 9.73
C ILE A 94 17.85 -0.95 10.66
N GLY A 95 18.12 -1.48 11.86
CA GLY A 95 18.85 -0.77 12.92
C GLY A 95 20.23 -0.22 12.51
N PRO A 96 21.04 -0.95 11.72
CA PRO A 96 22.31 -0.42 11.22
C PRO A 96 22.21 0.74 10.22
N LEU A 97 21.02 1.02 9.67
CA LEU A 97 20.82 2.10 8.71
C LEU A 97 20.42 3.39 9.43
N THR A 98 20.88 4.52 8.89
CA THR A 98 20.43 5.85 9.32
C THR A 98 18.93 6.04 9.07
N VAL A 99 18.33 7.05 9.71
CA VAL A 99 16.93 7.46 9.44
C VAL A 99 16.72 7.73 7.95
N GLN A 100 17.65 8.47 7.33
CA GLN A 100 17.62 8.77 5.91
C GLN A 100 17.62 7.49 5.05
N GLU A 101 18.50 6.54 5.35
CA GLU A 101 18.56 5.27 4.61
C GLU A 101 17.29 4.44 4.79
N ASN A 102 16.74 4.36 6.01
CA ASN A 102 15.46 3.70 6.25
C ASN A 102 14.30 4.37 5.49
N MET A 103 14.27 5.70 5.42
CA MET A 103 13.20 6.45 4.72
C MET A 103 13.13 6.14 3.22
N PHE A 104 14.28 5.92 2.59
CA PHE A 104 14.38 5.72 1.14
C PHE A 104 14.75 4.29 0.75
N LEU A 105 14.73 3.34 1.68
CA LEU A 105 15.04 1.95 1.38
C LEU A 105 14.11 1.41 0.28
N SER A 106 14.68 0.78 -0.75
CA SER A 106 13.98 0.35 -1.98
C SER A 106 13.37 1.49 -2.82
N ARG A 107 13.74 2.74 -2.53
CA ARG A 107 13.32 3.99 -3.17
C ARG A 107 14.49 4.96 -3.28
N GLU A 108 15.71 4.44 -3.36
CA GLU A 108 16.93 5.22 -3.38
C GLU A 108 16.97 6.08 -4.65
N PHE A 109 17.40 7.33 -4.51
CA PHE A 109 17.74 8.12 -5.68
C PHE A 109 19.08 7.63 -6.21
N CYS A 110 19.13 7.19 -7.46
CA CYS A 110 20.36 6.66 -8.08
C CYS A 110 20.88 7.59 -9.19
N LYS A 111 22.20 7.70 -9.27
CA LYS A 111 22.98 8.19 -10.43
C LYS A 111 23.48 6.98 -11.23
N HIS A 112 24.15 7.24 -12.35
CA HIS A 112 24.77 6.20 -13.20
C HIS A 112 25.62 5.19 -12.40
N LEU A 113 26.39 5.64 -11.38
CA LEU A 113 27.36 4.81 -10.66
C LEU A 113 27.06 4.63 -9.16
N GLY A 114 25.79 4.78 -8.75
CA GLY A 114 25.41 4.51 -7.36
C GLY A 114 24.38 5.47 -6.80
N ILE A 115 24.26 5.49 -5.47
CA ILE A 115 23.23 6.27 -4.77
C ILE A 115 23.58 7.77 -4.77
N ASP A 116 22.58 8.60 -5.06
CA ASP A 116 22.59 10.05 -4.93
C ASP A 116 22.30 10.48 -3.50
N TRP A 117 23.31 10.35 -2.65
CA TRP A 117 23.22 10.72 -1.23
C TRP A 117 22.84 12.19 -1.01
N GLN A 118 23.27 13.09 -1.90
CA GLN A 118 22.94 14.50 -1.80
C GLN A 118 21.43 14.73 -2.01
N LYS A 119 20.86 14.11 -3.04
CA LYS A 119 19.42 14.21 -3.30
C LYS A 119 18.60 13.55 -2.19
N MET A 120 19.01 12.38 -1.69
CA MET A 120 18.34 11.77 -0.54
C MET A 120 18.38 12.69 0.70
N ARG A 121 19.48 13.42 0.94
CA ARG A 121 19.59 14.35 2.09
C ARG A 121 18.66 15.54 1.94
N GLU A 122 18.60 16.11 0.73
CA GLU A 122 17.69 17.20 0.41
C GLU A 122 16.22 16.80 0.62
N GLN A 123 15.84 15.61 0.16
CA GLN A 123 14.47 15.11 0.32
C GLN A 123 14.14 14.76 1.77
N SER A 124 15.08 14.16 2.52
CA SER A 124 14.91 13.92 3.96
C SER A 124 14.65 15.22 4.72
N ARG A 125 15.41 16.28 4.43
CA ARG A 125 15.20 17.61 5.06
C ARG A 125 13.81 18.17 4.79
N LYS A 126 13.31 18.07 3.55
CA LYS A 126 11.94 18.50 3.21
C LYS A 126 10.88 17.76 4.03
N TYR A 127 11.04 16.44 4.21
CA TYR A 127 10.09 15.68 5.03
C TYR A 127 10.18 16.04 6.50
N HIS A 128 11.37 16.30 7.04
CA HIS A 128 11.54 16.79 8.41
C HIS A 128 10.85 18.14 8.62
N GLU A 129 10.99 19.08 7.67
CA GLU A 129 10.28 20.37 7.69
C GLU A 129 8.75 20.19 7.69
N ILE A 130 8.22 19.27 6.88
CA ILE A 130 6.78 18.96 6.84
C ILE A 130 6.30 18.37 8.18
N LEU A 131 7.11 17.53 8.80
CA LEU A 131 6.79 16.87 10.07
C LEU A 131 7.06 17.75 11.30
N GLY A 132 7.73 18.89 11.12
CA GLY A 132 8.09 19.81 12.20
C GLY A 132 9.20 19.31 13.13
N VAL A 133 10.11 18.48 12.62
CA VAL A 133 11.26 17.90 13.35
C VAL A 133 12.61 18.25 12.73
#